data_AF-A0A670YVG3-F1
#
_entry.id   AF-A0A670YVG3-F1
#
_cell.length_a   1.000
_cell.length_b   1.000
_cell.length_c   1.000
_cell.angle_alpha   90.00
_cell.angle_beta   90.00
_cell.angle_gamma   90.00
#
_symmetry.space_group_name_H-M   'P 1'
#
loop_
_entity.id
_entity.type
_entity.pdbx_description
1 polymer ?
#
loop_
_entity_poly.entity_id
_entity_poly.type
_entity_poly.pdbx_seq_one_letter_code
_entity_poly.pdbx_strand_id
1 'polypeptide(L)'
;LTLLLISGGSIVSAEAVWDHVTMANRELAFKAGDVIKVLDASNKDWWWGQIDDEEGWFPASFVRLWVNQEDGVEEGTSEVQNGHLDPNAADCLCLGRTLQNRDQMRANVINEIMSTERHYIKHLKDICEGDLIICSK
;
A
#
# COMPACT_ATOMS: atom_id res chain seq x y z
N LEU A 1 1.07 5.11 -10.09
CA LEU A 1 2.08 4.17 -9.53
C LEU A 1 1.40 3.11 -8.66
N THR A 2 0.50 3.49 -7.75
CA THR A 2 -0.25 2.55 -6.89
C THR A 2 -1.11 1.54 -7.66
N LEU A 3 -1.75 1.94 -8.76
CA LEU A 3 -2.53 1.04 -9.64
C LEU A 3 -1.66 0.12 -10.54
N LEU A 4 -0.37 0.40 -10.70
CA LEU A 4 0.54 -0.42 -11.54
C LEU A 4 1.10 -1.64 -10.79
N LEU A 5 0.94 -1.69 -9.46
CA LEU A 5 1.48 -2.78 -8.63
C LEU A 5 0.61 -4.04 -8.64
N ILE A 6 -0.67 -3.93 -9.01
CA ILE A 6 -1.62 -5.03 -8.84
C ILE A 6 -1.67 -5.96 -10.07
N SER A 7 -1.14 -5.54 -11.22
CA SER A 7 -1.30 -6.28 -12.48
C SER A 7 -0.45 -7.56 -12.59
N GLY A 8 0.29 -7.96 -11.55
CA GLY A 8 1.32 -9.01 -11.61
C GLY A 8 1.09 -10.26 -10.74
N GLY A 9 -0.07 -10.40 -10.09
CA GLY A 9 -0.29 -11.49 -9.11
C GLY A 9 0.53 -11.34 -7.83
N SER A 10 1.18 -10.17 -7.64
CA SER A 10 1.81 -9.80 -6.38
C SER A 10 0.74 -9.42 -5.38
N ILE A 11 0.72 -10.15 -4.27
CA ILE A 11 -0.09 -9.84 -3.11
C ILE A 11 0.39 -8.51 -2.55
N VAL A 12 -0.53 -7.58 -2.30
CA VAL A 12 -0.23 -6.27 -1.74
C VAL A 12 -1.02 -6.03 -0.46
N SER A 13 -0.43 -5.31 0.48
CA SER A 13 -1.07 -4.86 1.72
C SER A 13 -1.78 -3.54 1.52
N ALA A 14 -2.98 -3.45 2.07
CA ALA A 14 -3.81 -2.25 2.13
C ALA A 14 -4.27 -2.00 3.58
N GLU A 15 -4.43 -0.75 3.95
CA GLU A 15 -5.02 -0.36 5.23
C GLU A 15 -6.45 0.14 5.01
N ALA A 16 -7.39 -0.34 5.80
CA ALA A 16 -8.76 0.17 5.79
C ALA A 16 -8.78 1.62 6.27
N VAL A 17 -9.28 2.52 5.42
CA VAL A 17 -9.46 3.93 5.79
C VAL A 17 -10.78 4.11 6.53
N TRP A 18 -11.81 3.32 6.16
CA TRP A 18 -13.15 3.33 6.74
C TRP A 18 -13.62 1.92 7.11
N ASP A 19 -14.63 1.83 7.98
CA ASP A 19 -15.31 0.57 8.30
C ASP A 19 -16.09 0.05 7.08
N HIS A 20 -16.01 -1.25 6.79
CA HIS A 20 -16.94 -1.94 5.89
C HIS A 20 -17.82 -2.90 6.70
N VAL A 21 -19.05 -2.45 6.99
CA VAL A 21 -20.03 -3.24 7.74
C VAL A 21 -20.95 -3.95 6.74
N THR A 22 -20.92 -5.28 6.75
CA THR A 22 -21.70 -6.11 5.84
C THR A 22 -22.26 -7.34 6.56
N MET A 23 -23.39 -7.83 6.05
CA MET A 23 -24.00 -9.11 6.48
C MET A 23 -23.93 -10.16 5.37
N ALA A 24 -23.32 -9.84 4.23
CA ALA A 24 -23.24 -10.74 3.10
C ALA A 24 -22.09 -11.73 3.30
N ASN A 25 -22.39 -13.04 3.26
CA ASN A 25 -21.40 -14.11 3.48
C ASN A 25 -20.25 -14.17 2.46
N ARG A 26 -20.27 -13.35 1.41
CA ARG A 26 -19.22 -13.29 0.39
C ARG A 26 -18.35 -12.03 0.50
N GLU A 27 -18.71 -11.12 1.41
CA GLU A 27 -18.00 -9.87 1.61
C GLU A 27 -17.14 -9.93 2.87
N LEU A 28 -15.98 -9.27 2.82
CA LEU A 28 -15.04 -9.19 3.92
C LEU A 28 -15.38 -7.97 4.80
N ALA A 29 -15.86 -8.19 6.01
CA ALA A 29 -16.11 -7.10 6.97
C ALA A 29 -14.82 -6.68 7.67
N PHE A 30 -14.65 -5.38 7.91
CA PHE A 30 -13.46 -4.85 8.62
C PHE A 30 -13.71 -3.47 9.23
N LYS A 31 -12.77 -3.05 10.09
CA LYS A 31 -12.71 -1.75 10.75
C LYS A 31 -11.61 -0.88 10.17
N ALA A 32 -11.79 0.44 10.27
CA ALA A 32 -10.74 1.39 9.93
C ALA A 32 -9.46 1.08 10.73
N GLY A 33 -8.33 1.01 10.03
CA GLY A 33 -7.03 0.63 10.56
C GLY A 33 -6.65 -0.84 10.34
N ASP A 34 -7.60 -1.72 9.98
CA ASP A 34 -7.29 -3.12 9.68
C ASP A 34 -6.41 -3.24 8.42
N VAL A 35 -5.46 -4.18 8.45
CA VAL A 35 -4.57 -4.46 7.31
C VAL A 35 -5.12 -5.63 6.53
N ILE A 36 -5.41 -5.40 5.26
CA ILE A 36 -5.98 -6.37 4.33
C ILE A 36 -4.91 -6.78 3.32
N LYS A 37 -4.76 -8.10 3.16
CA LYS A 37 -3.95 -8.70 2.11
C LYS A 37 -4.80 -8.80 0.84
N VAL A 38 -4.49 -7.98 -0.16
CA VAL A 38 -5.23 -7.96 -1.43
C VAL A 38 -4.75 -9.11 -2.32
N LEU A 39 -5.67 -9.99 -2.66
CA LEU A 39 -5.41 -11.22 -3.42
C LEU A 39 -5.80 -11.07 -4.90
N ASP A 40 -6.89 -10.34 -5.20
CA ASP A 40 -7.31 -10.01 -6.56
C ASP A 40 -7.87 -8.59 -6.61
N ALA A 41 -7.32 -7.77 -7.50
CA ALA A 41 -7.79 -6.42 -7.77
C ALA A 41 -7.90 -6.14 -9.28
N SER A 42 -8.28 -7.18 -10.03
CA SER A 42 -8.61 -7.14 -11.46
C SER A 42 -9.84 -6.28 -11.77
N ASN A 43 -10.77 -6.16 -10.82
CA ASN A 43 -11.90 -5.25 -10.89
C ASN A 43 -11.55 -3.90 -10.23
N LYS A 44 -12.04 -2.80 -10.80
CA LYS A 44 -11.73 -1.44 -10.34
C LYS A 44 -12.44 -1.03 -9.04
N ASP A 45 -13.61 -1.61 -8.77
CA ASP A 45 -14.51 -1.19 -7.69
C ASP A 45 -14.51 -2.18 -6.53
N TRP A 46 -14.31 -3.47 -6.81
CA TRP A 46 -14.41 -4.57 -5.85
C TRP A 46 -13.19 -5.47 -5.91
N TRP A 47 -12.52 -5.65 -4.77
CA TRP A 47 -11.32 -6.47 -4.64
C TRP A 47 -11.59 -7.69 -3.77
N TRP A 48 -10.87 -8.78 -4.03
CA TRP A 48 -10.82 -9.95 -3.16
C TRP A 48 -9.61 -9.82 -2.23
N GLY A 49 -9.81 -10.01 -0.94
CA GLY A 49 -8.73 -9.94 0.03
C GLY A 49 -8.97 -10.78 1.25
N GLN A 50 -7.98 -10.75 2.13
CA GLN A 50 -7.88 -11.60 3.31
C GLN A 50 -7.49 -10.78 4.54
N ILE A 51 -8.16 -11.05 5.67
CA ILE A 51 -7.75 -10.68 7.02
C ILE A 51 -7.70 -11.97 7.83
N ASP A 52 -6.57 -12.28 8.45
CA ASP A 52 -6.32 -13.56 9.13
C ASP A 52 -6.71 -14.76 8.23
N ASP A 53 -7.68 -15.57 8.65
CA ASP A 53 -8.19 -16.73 7.92
C ASP A 53 -9.48 -16.45 7.12
N GLU A 54 -10.01 -15.21 7.18
CA GLU A 54 -11.23 -14.81 6.47
C GLU A 54 -10.93 -14.14 5.13
N GLU A 55 -11.60 -14.61 4.08
CA GLU A 55 -11.52 -14.04 2.73
C GLU A 55 -12.88 -13.54 2.24
N GLY A 56 -12.88 -12.47 1.47
CA GLY A 56 -14.11 -11.91 0.94
C GLY A 56 -13.90 -10.75 -0.03
N TRP A 57 -15.00 -10.37 -0.68
CA TRP A 57 -15.08 -9.18 -1.52
C TRP A 57 -15.21 -7.92 -0.67
N PHE A 58 -14.51 -6.86 -1.06
CA PHE A 58 -14.66 -5.56 -0.43
C PHE A 58 -14.49 -4.41 -1.43
N PRO A 59 -15.06 -3.23 -1.12
CA PRO A 59 -14.94 -2.05 -1.98
C PRO A 59 -13.51 -1.49 -1.96
N ALA A 60 -12.90 -1.36 -3.14
CA ALA A 60 -11.55 -0.83 -3.31
C ALA A 60 -11.39 0.59 -2.75
N SER A 61 -12.45 1.40 -2.77
CA SER A 61 -12.44 2.78 -2.30
C SER A 61 -12.37 2.95 -0.78
N PHE A 62 -12.51 1.86 -0.02
CA PHE A 62 -12.51 1.90 1.46
C PHE A 62 -11.11 1.69 2.04
N VAL A 63 -10.13 1.35 1.20
CA VAL A 63 -8.78 1.01 1.62
C VAL A 63 -7.75 1.90 0.93
N ARG A 64 -6.57 1.99 1.53
CA ARG A 64 -5.39 2.65 0.97
C ARG A 64 -4.25 1.64 0.87
N LEU A 65 -3.76 1.41 -0.34
CA LEU A 65 -2.59 0.56 -0.58
C LEU A 65 -1.35 1.15 0.11
N TRP A 66 -0.53 0.28 0.69
CA TRP A 66 0.78 0.70 1.20
C TRP A 66 1.71 1.09 0.05
N VAL A 67 2.42 2.21 0.21
CA VAL A 67 3.31 2.75 -0.83
C VAL A 67 4.55 1.87 -0.99
N ASN A 68 5.08 1.40 0.13
CA ASN A 68 6.18 0.45 0.16
C ASN A 68 5.61 -0.89 0.63
N GLN A 69 5.55 -1.86 -0.27
CA GLN A 69 5.12 -3.22 0.03
C GLN A 69 6.30 -3.96 0.65
N GLU A 70 6.08 -4.68 1.74
CA GLU A 70 7.09 -5.55 2.31
C GLU A 70 7.13 -6.84 1.48
N ASP A 71 8.23 -7.09 0.79
CA ASP A 71 8.49 -8.42 0.24
C ASP A 71 8.51 -9.38 1.44
N GLY A 72 7.65 -10.38 1.46
CA GLY A 72 7.59 -11.36 2.55
C GLY A 72 8.96 -11.97 2.79
N VAL A 73 9.69 -11.47 3.78
CA VAL A 73 10.95 -12.05 4.21
C VAL A 73 10.60 -13.24 5.08
N GLU A 74 10.72 -14.42 4.49
CA GLU A 74 10.93 -15.66 5.22
C GLU A 74 12.04 -15.41 6.26
N GLU A 75 11.71 -15.56 7.55
CA GLU A 75 12.68 -15.46 8.65
C GLU A 75 13.81 -16.49 8.45
N GLY A 76 14.88 -16.07 7.80
CA GLY A 76 16.18 -16.73 7.86
C GLY A 76 16.80 -16.44 9.21
N THR A 77 16.60 -17.34 10.17
CA THR A 77 17.27 -17.39 11.47
C THR A 77 18.77 -17.15 11.30
N SER A 78 19.26 -15.97 11.71
CA SER A 78 20.69 -15.73 11.83
C SER A 78 21.17 -16.31 13.16
N GLU A 79 21.53 -17.60 13.16
CA GLU A 79 22.20 -18.24 14.28
C GLU A 79 23.49 -17.49 14.61
N VAL A 80 23.63 -17.15 15.89
CA VAL A 80 24.84 -16.56 16.47
C VAL A 80 25.96 -17.59 16.40
N GLN A 81 27.01 -17.34 15.60
CA GLN A 81 28.27 -18.06 15.73
C GLN A 81 29.43 -17.11 16.08
N ASN A 82 30.18 -17.58 17.07
CA ASN A 82 31.23 -16.93 17.84
C ASN A 82 32.38 -16.34 17.00
N GLY A 83 32.72 -15.08 17.32
CA GLY A 83 34.08 -14.63 17.62
C GLY A 83 35.21 -14.90 16.62
N HIS A 84 35.47 -13.94 15.74
CA HIS A 84 36.83 -13.44 15.43
C HIS A 84 36.71 -12.03 14.82
N LEU A 85 37.26 -11.01 15.47
CA LEU A 85 37.25 -9.63 14.96
C LEU A 85 38.50 -9.41 14.11
N ASP A 86 38.31 -9.36 12.79
CA ASP A 86 39.33 -8.94 11.83
C ASP A 86 39.31 -7.38 11.71
N PRO A 87 40.42 -6.65 11.94
CA PRO A 87 40.39 -5.18 12.02
C PRO A 87 40.35 -4.47 10.66
N ASN A 88 40.23 -5.17 9.53
CA ASN A 88 40.35 -4.57 8.19
C ASN A 88 39.16 -4.82 7.25
N ALA A 89 37.97 -5.12 7.78
CA ALA A 89 36.74 -5.03 7.00
C ALA A 89 36.28 -3.57 6.97
N ALA A 90 36.45 -2.93 5.81
CA ALA A 90 35.96 -1.59 5.48
C ALA A 90 34.47 -1.42 5.84
N ASP A 91 34.26 -0.93 7.05
CA ASP A 91 33.29 0.05 7.50
C ASP A 91 32.15 0.40 6.51
N CYS A 92 30.93 0.03 6.93
CA CYS A 92 29.68 0.77 6.64
C CYS A 92 28.89 0.53 5.33
N LEU A 93 29.11 -0.54 4.55
CA LEU A 93 28.23 -0.84 3.40
C LEU A 93 26.83 -1.36 3.81
N CYS A 94 26.70 -2.06 4.95
CA CYS A 94 25.41 -2.58 5.42
C CYS A 94 24.50 -1.45 5.93
N LEU A 95 25.03 -0.53 6.74
CA LEU A 95 24.28 0.63 7.23
C LEU A 95 24.00 1.63 6.09
N GLY A 96 24.95 1.81 5.16
CA GLY A 96 24.76 2.62 3.97
C GLY A 96 23.64 2.11 3.06
N ARG A 97 23.53 0.78 2.86
CA ARG A 97 22.45 0.18 2.08
C ARG A 97 21.09 0.32 2.76
N THR A 98 21.01 0.12 4.07
CA THR A 98 19.77 0.32 4.83
C THR A 98 19.33 1.78 4.84
N LEU A 99 20.26 2.74 4.96
CA LEU A 99 19.94 4.18 4.88
C LEU A 99 19.50 4.59 3.45
N GLN A 100 20.20 4.13 2.41
CA GLN A 100 19.80 4.36 1.02
C GLN A 100 18.41 3.77 0.71
N ASN A 101 18.10 2.58 1.25
CA ASN A 101 16.77 2.00 1.15
C ASN A 101 15.71 2.89 1.84
N ARG A 102 16.02 3.50 2.98
CA ARG A 102 15.09 4.42 3.67
C ARG A 102 14.86 5.71 2.92
N ASP A 103 15.89 6.29 2.31
CA ASP A 103 15.73 7.50 1.50
C ASP A 103 14.94 7.22 0.22
N GLN A 104 15.11 6.04 -0.37
CA GLN A 104 14.27 5.59 -1.47
C GLN A 104 12.81 5.40 -1.03
N MET A 105 12.56 4.71 0.10
CA MET A 105 11.21 4.55 0.65
C MET A 105 10.54 5.89 0.95
N ARG A 106 11.30 6.86 1.47
CA ARG A 106 10.82 8.24 1.69
C ARG A 106 10.48 8.92 0.36
N ALA A 107 11.34 8.81 -0.65
CA ALA A 107 11.09 9.37 -1.97
C ALA A 107 9.82 8.78 -2.61
N ASN A 108 9.56 7.48 -2.43
CA ASN A 108 8.35 6.82 -2.91
C ASN A 108 7.09 7.46 -2.30
N VAL A 109 7.08 7.65 -0.98
CA VAL A 109 5.98 8.30 -0.26
C VAL A 109 5.78 9.74 -0.74
N ILE A 110 6.86 10.52 -0.85
CA ILE A 110 6.79 11.90 -1.35
C ILE A 110 6.18 11.94 -2.75
N ASN A 111 6.63 11.08 -3.66
CA ASN A 111 6.13 11.04 -5.03
C ASN A 111 4.65 10.65 -5.10
N GLU A 112 4.23 9.72 -4.24
CA GLU A 112 2.84 9.30 -4.14
C GLU A 112 1.95 10.47 -3.68
N ILE A 113 2.30 11.14 -2.58
CA ILE A 113 1.59 12.32 -2.05
C ILE A 113 1.49 13.40 -3.14
N MET A 114 2.63 13.77 -3.73
CA MET A 114 2.65 14.82 -4.74
C MET A 114 1.80 14.43 -5.96
N SER A 115 1.75 13.16 -6.30
CA SER A 115 0.91 12.66 -7.39
C SER A 115 -0.56 12.73 -7.02
N THR A 116 -0.98 12.22 -5.87
CA THR A 116 -2.39 12.20 -5.45
C THR A 116 -2.94 13.60 -5.27
N GLU A 117 -2.17 14.53 -4.70
CA GLU A 117 -2.57 15.94 -4.60
C GLU A 117 -2.81 16.58 -5.97
N ARG A 118 -1.95 16.31 -6.96
CA ARG A 118 -2.16 16.81 -8.34
C ARG A 118 -3.45 16.27 -8.96
N HIS A 119 -3.75 14.98 -8.76
CA HIS A 119 -4.98 14.37 -9.26
C HIS A 119 -6.21 14.93 -8.54
N TYR A 120 -6.13 15.07 -7.22
CA TYR A 120 -7.20 15.64 -6.42
C TYR A 120 -7.55 17.07 -6.84
N ILE A 121 -6.53 17.93 -6.99
CA ILE A 121 -6.72 19.31 -7.48
C ILE A 121 -7.36 19.32 -8.87
N LYS A 122 -6.97 18.40 -9.76
CA LYS A 122 -7.60 18.28 -11.08
C LYS A 122 -9.09 17.92 -10.95
N HIS A 123 -9.44 16.93 -10.13
CA HIS A 123 -10.83 16.57 -9.89
C HIS A 123 -11.66 17.74 -9.35
N LEU A 124 -11.10 18.52 -8.41
CA LEU A 124 -11.76 19.73 -7.91
C LEU A 124 -12.01 20.75 -9.03
N LYS A 125 -11.04 20.97 -9.92
CA LYS A 125 -11.20 21.86 -11.08
C LYS A 125 -12.27 21.36 -12.03
N ASP A 126 -12.24 20.08 -12.37
CA ASP A 126 -13.20 19.46 -13.28
C ASP A 126 -14.65 19.61 -12.74
N ILE A 127 -14.85 19.46 -11.43
CA ILE A 127 -16.16 19.68 -10.78
C ILE A 127 -16.58 21.16 -10.86
N CYS A 128 -15.66 22.08 -10.55
CA CYS A 128 -15.95 23.52 -10.59
C CYS A 128 -16.24 24.04 -12.00
N GLU A 129 -15.51 23.56 -13.00
CA GLU A 129 -15.66 23.97 -14.40
C GLU A 129 -16.84 23.27 -15.08
N GLY A 130 -17.14 22.02 -14.70
CA GLY A 130 -18.23 21.21 -15.25
C GLY A 130 -19.60 21.51 -14.65
N ASP A 131 -19.75 21.46 -13.32
CA ASP A 131 -21.07 21.43 -12.67
C ASP A 131 -21.50 22.80 -12.12
N LEU A 132 -20.58 23.56 -11.52
CA LEU A 132 -20.89 24.85 -10.91
C LEU A 132 -21.23 25.95 -11.94
N ILE A 133 -20.64 25.90 -13.13
CA ILE A 133 -20.95 26.84 -14.23
C ILE A 133 -22.33 26.54 -14.84
N ILE A 134 -22.77 25.27 -14.84
CA ILE A 134 -24.07 24.87 -15.41
C ILE A 134 -25.20 25.16 -14.42
N CYS A 135 -25.02 24.93 -13.12
CA CYS A 135 -26.01 25.29 -12.08
C CYS A 135 -26.18 26.81 -11.86
N SER A 136 -25.34 27.63 -12.49
CA SER A 136 -25.42 29.10 -12.46
C SER A 136 -26.21 29.69 -13.65
N LYS A 137 -26.80 28.84 -14.52
CA LYS A 137 -27.71 29.21 -15.61
C LYS A 137 -29.11 28.68 -15.36
#